data_AF-A0A388KE78-F1
#
_entry.id   AF-A0A388KE78-F1
#
_cell.length_a   1.000
_cell.length_b   1.000
_cell.length_c   1.000
_cell.angle_alpha   90.00
_cell.angle_beta   90.00
_cell.angle_gamma   90.00
#
_symmetry.space_group_name_H-M   'P 1'
#
loop_
_entity.id
_entity.type
_entity.pdbx_description
1 polymer ?
#
loop_
_entity_poly.entity_id
_entity_poly.type
_entity_poly.pdbx_seq_one_letter_code
_entity_poly.pdbx_strand_id
1 'polypeptide(L)'
;MPTMDSLKPASRYTNEEVEWHRLAELSTSNRPDMTVCQTLWTVDFWLIFIVMATGASTAIAAINNLSQIGRALHVNDVKFFVGLVSIWSCFGRLTGGFLPDILLKKGVPRPVSLCFSTGMISITHLVLKSGAIRLGSVMIGFCYGSYWSITPPITSEIFGLTHFAATYKTVT
;
A
#
# COMPACT_ATOMS: atom_id res chain seq x y z
N MET A 1 38.54 -21.55 8.32
CA MET A 1 37.71 -21.39 9.53
C MET A 1 37.59 -19.90 9.78
N PRO A 2 36.44 -19.25 9.56
CA PRO A 2 36.31 -17.81 9.77
C PRO A 2 36.38 -17.51 11.26
N THR A 3 37.18 -16.51 11.63
CA THR A 3 37.38 -16.02 13.00
C THR A 3 36.07 -15.46 13.57
N MET A 4 35.80 -15.70 14.86
CA MET A 4 34.60 -15.21 15.59
C MET A 4 34.56 -13.68 15.80
N ASP A 5 35.37 -12.90 15.08
CA ASP A 5 35.42 -11.43 15.14
C ASP A 5 34.40 -10.74 14.21
N SER A 6 33.60 -11.50 13.46
CA SER A 6 32.61 -10.92 12.53
C SER A 6 31.24 -10.62 13.15
N LEU A 7 31.04 -10.82 14.45
CA LEU A 7 29.77 -10.54 15.12
C LEU A 7 29.78 -9.11 15.70
N LYS A 8 29.21 -8.16 14.95
CA LYS A 8 28.94 -6.79 15.44
C LYS A 8 28.25 -6.87 16.82
N PRO A 9 28.70 -6.11 17.84
CA PRO A 9 28.12 -6.18 19.18
C PRO A 9 26.67 -5.65 19.18
N ALA A 10 25.78 -6.33 19.91
CA ALA A 10 24.35 -6.02 20.00
C ALA A 10 24.04 -4.55 20.38
N SER A 11 24.90 -3.93 21.19
CA SER A 11 24.78 -2.52 21.59
C SER A 11 24.99 -1.53 20.43
N ARG A 12 25.65 -1.94 19.35
CA ARG A 12 25.85 -1.10 18.16
C ARG A 12 24.60 -1.08 17.28
N TYR A 13 23.82 -2.16 17.27
CA TYR A 13 22.54 -2.23 16.57
C TYR A 13 21.50 -1.29 17.19
N THR A 14 21.37 -1.28 18.51
CA THR A 14 20.43 -0.38 19.21
C THR A 14 20.79 1.10 19.05
N ASN A 15 22.09 1.44 19.06
CA ASN A 15 22.52 2.83 18.86
C ASN A 15 22.34 3.28 17.41
N GLU A 16 22.67 2.43 16.42
CA GLU A 16 22.42 2.72 15.00
C GLU A 16 20.89 2.87 14.76
N GLU A 17 20.04 1.98 15.29
CA GLU A 17 18.57 2.10 15.17
C GLU A 17 18.02 3.38 15.80
N VAL A 18 18.47 3.75 17.00
CA VAL A 18 18.07 5.00 17.66
C VAL A 18 18.53 6.22 16.88
N GLU A 19 19.71 6.17 16.25
CA GLU A 19 20.22 7.25 15.41
C GLU A 19 19.45 7.35 14.09
N TRP A 20 19.13 6.23 13.43
CA TRP A 20 18.28 6.18 12.24
C TRP A 20 16.89 6.75 12.50
N HIS A 21 16.28 6.40 13.63
CA HIS A 21 14.98 6.96 14.02
C HIS A 21 15.08 8.47 14.25
N ARG A 22 16.14 8.95 14.88
CA ARG A 22 16.38 10.38 15.11
C ARG A 22 16.65 11.15 13.81
N LEU A 23 17.40 10.57 12.88
CA LEU A 23 17.68 11.16 11.57
C LEU A 23 16.43 11.17 10.68
N ALA A 24 15.62 10.12 10.74
CA ALA A 24 14.32 10.07 10.08
C ALA A 24 13.38 11.14 10.66
N GLU A 25 13.29 11.26 11.99
CA GLU A 25 12.52 12.31 12.68
C GLU A 25 13.03 13.71 12.36
N LEU A 26 14.35 13.93 12.27
CA LEU A 26 14.92 15.21 11.86
C LEU A 26 14.60 15.52 10.39
N SER A 27 14.61 14.51 9.51
CA SER A 27 14.27 14.69 8.10
C SER A 27 12.78 14.96 7.87
N THR A 28 11.90 14.43 8.71
CA THR A 28 10.45 14.69 8.66
C THR A 28 10.10 16.00 9.36
N SER A 29 10.75 16.32 10.49
CA SER A 29 10.59 17.58 11.24
C SER A 29 11.04 18.81 10.44
N ASN A 30 12.03 18.65 9.57
CA ASN A 30 12.56 19.75 8.74
C ASN A 30 11.78 19.92 7.41
N ARG A 31 10.72 19.15 7.16
CA ARG A 31 9.82 19.39 6.02
C ARG A 31 8.83 20.50 6.40
N PRO A 32 8.76 21.61 5.65
CA PRO A 32 7.75 22.63 5.92
C PRO A 32 6.37 21.99 5.76
N ASP A 33 5.55 22.09 6.80
CA ASP A 33 4.14 21.66 6.75
C ASP A 33 3.45 22.34 5.57
N MET A 34 3.12 21.56 4.55
CA MET A 34 2.52 22.11 3.34
C MET A 34 1.04 22.40 3.62
N THR A 35 0.61 23.61 3.28
CA THR A 35 -0.81 23.90 3.19
C THR A 35 -1.42 23.17 1.99
N VAL A 36 -2.72 22.87 2.03
CA VAL A 36 -3.40 22.12 0.96
C VAL A 36 -3.17 22.72 -0.43
N CYS A 37 -3.25 24.04 -0.56
CA CYS A 37 -2.97 24.72 -1.83
C CYS A 37 -1.52 24.54 -2.31
N GLN A 38 -0.56 24.51 -1.38
CA GLN A 38 0.85 24.29 -1.71
C GLN A 38 1.07 22.85 -2.19
N THR A 39 0.44 21.88 -1.52
CA THR A 39 0.49 20.47 -1.91
C THR A 39 0.02 20.26 -3.37
N LEU A 40 -1.08 20.88 -3.78
CA LEU A 40 -1.64 20.76 -5.14
C LEU A 40 -0.69 21.24 -6.26
N TRP A 41 0.27 22.11 -5.93
CA TRP A 41 1.26 22.62 -6.88
C TRP A 41 2.51 21.75 -6.98
N THR A 42 2.64 20.70 -6.17
CA THR A 42 3.80 19.81 -6.18
C THR A 42 3.66 18.68 -7.20
N VAL A 43 4.78 18.28 -7.82
CA VAL A 43 4.81 17.11 -8.73
C VAL A 43 4.53 15.81 -7.96
N ASP A 44 5.01 15.71 -6.72
CA ASP A 44 4.81 14.54 -5.86
C ASP A 44 3.32 14.29 -5.59
N PHE A 45 2.53 15.36 -5.41
CA PHE A 45 1.07 15.25 -5.33
C PHE A 45 0.47 14.60 -6.57
N TRP A 46 0.78 15.10 -7.77
CA TRP A 46 0.19 14.55 -9.00
C TRP A 46 0.63 13.12 -9.27
N LEU A 47 1.88 12.75 -8.97
CA LEU A 47 2.36 11.38 -9.10
C LEU A 47 1.59 10.42 -8.18
N ILE A 48 1.47 10.77 -6.89
CA ILE A 48 0.74 9.95 -5.92
C ILE A 48 -0.74 9.91 -6.28
N PHE A 49 -1.34 11.05 -6.62
CA PHE A 49 -2.74 11.14 -7.01
C PHE A 49 -3.06 10.24 -8.20
N ILE A 50 -2.24 10.23 -9.24
CA ILE A 50 -2.46 9.36 -10.42
C ILE A 50 -2.34 7.89 -10.05
N VAL A 51 -1.30 7.50 -9.29
CA VAL A 51 -1.14 6.11 -8.84
C VAL A 51 -2.31 5.71 -7.96
N MET A 52 -2.73 6.58 -7.04
CA MET A 52 -3.82 6.40 -6.10
C MET A 52 -5.17 6.24 -6.82
N ALA A 53 -5.48 7.16 -7.73
CA ALA A 53 -6.72 7.17 -8.49
C ALA A 53 -6.83 5.96 -9.42
N THR A 54 -5.75 5.61 -10.12
CA THR A 54 -5.76 4.47 -11.06
C THR A 54 -5.81 3.13 -10.34
N GLY A 55 -5.02 2.92 -9.29
CA GLY A 55 -5.04 1.68 -8.51
C GLY A 55 -6.37 1.45 -7.79
N ALA A 56 -6.96 2.50 -7.19
CA ALA A 56 -8.26 2.41 -6.54
C ALA A 56 -9.37 2.12 -7.56
N SER A 57 -9.43 2.88 -8.66
CA SER A 57 -10.48 2.76 -9.66
C SER A 57 -10.47 1.40 -10.35
N THR A 58 -9.29 0.88 -10.70
CA THR A 58 -9.15 -0.44 -11.34
C THR A 58 -9.59 -1.58 -10.42
N ALA A 59 -9.18 -1.55 -9.15
CA ALA A 59 -9.60 -2.55 -8.18
C ALA A 59 -11.11 -2.50 -7.90
N ILE A 60 -11.69 -1.30 -7.74
CA ILE A 60 -13.14 -1.13 -7.56
C ILE A 60 -13.89 -1.63 -8.80
N ALA A 61 -13.39 -1.34 -10.01
CA ALA A 61 -13.99 -1.85 -11.24
C ALA A 61 -13.98 -3.38 -11.30
N ALA A 62 -12.89 -4.04 -10.87
CA ALA A 62 -12.84 -5.50 -10.79
C ALA A 62 -13.87 -6.05 -9.78
N ILE A 63 -13.96 -5.46 -8.59
CA ILE A 63 -14.89 -5.88 -7.53
C ILE A 63 -16.35 -5.70 -7.97
N ASN A 64 -16.70 -4.55 -8.54
CA ASN A 64 -18.06 -4.25 -9.00
C ASN A 64 -18.52 -5.16 -10.15
N ASN A 65 -17.58 -5.61 -10.99
CA ASN A 65 -17.87 -6.51 -12.10
C ASN A 65 -17.67 -7.99 -11.75
N LEU A 66 -17.20 -8.33 -10.56
CA LEU A 66 -16.87 -9.70 -10.15
C LEU A 66 -18.06 -10.66 -10.28
N SER A 67 -19.25 -10.19 -9.88
CA SER A 67 -20.51 -10.91 -10.00
C SER A 67 -20.88 -11.22 -11.46
N GLN A 68 -20.64 -10.26 -12.36
CA GLN A 68 -20.95 -10.40 -13.78
C GLN A 68 -19.97 -11.37 -14.45
N ILE A 69 -18.68 -11.26 -14.12
CA ILE A 69 -17.64 -12.20 -14.56
C ILE A 69 -17.97 -13.63 -14.09
N GLY A 70 -18.41 -13.80 -12.85
CA GLY A 70 -18.81 -15.10 -12.31
C GLY A 70 -19.99 -15.73 -13.04
N ARG A 71 -21.01 -14.94 -13.36
CA ARG A 71 -22.16 -15.41 -14.15
C ARG A 71 -21.77 -15.81 -15.58
N ALA A 72 -20.88 -15.05 -16.22
CA ALA A 72 -20.36 -15.37 -17.55
C ALA A 72 -19.57 -16.69 -17.59
N LEU A 73 -18.99 -17.10 -16.45
CA LEU A 73 -18.29 -18.36 -16.28
C LEU A 73 -19.20 -19.49 -15.74
N HIS A 74 -20.53 -19.29 -15.77
CA HIS A 74 -21.53 -20.23 -15.25
C HIS A 74 -21.38 -20.57 -13.75
N VAL A 75 -20.84 -19.65 -12.94
CA VAL A 75 -20.76 -19.82 -11.49
C VAL A 75 -22.00 -19.22 -10.82
N ASN A 76 -22.72 -20.06 -10.06
CA ASN A 76 -24.00 -19.70 -9.45
C ASN A 76 -23.88 -18.96 -8.11
N ASP A 77 -22.79 -19.14 -7.36
CA ASP A 77 -22.64 -18.55 -6.03
C ASP A 77 -21.79 -17.26 -6.06
N VAL A 78 -22.46 -16.16 -6.41
CA VAL A 78 -21.87 -14.82 -6.40
C VAL A 78 -21.52 -14.33 -4.98
N LYS A 79 -22.30 -14.75 -3.97
CA LYS A 79 -22.12 -14.30 -2.59
C LYS A 79 -20.84 -14.85 -1.99
N PHE A 80 -20.47 -16.08 -2.36
CA PHE A 80 -19.20 -16.69 -1.98
C PHE A 80 -17.99 -15.84 -2.40
N PHE A 81 -17.99 -15.29 -3.61
CA PHE A 81 -16.88 -14.44 -4.08
C PHE A 81 -16.76 -13.12 -3.33
N VAL A 82 -17.88 -12.46 -3.04
CA VAL A 82 -17.88 -11.23 -2.24
C VAL A 82 -17.37 -11.51 -0.81
N GLY A 83 -17.73 -12.66 -0.24
CA GLY A 83 -17.18 -13.12 1.04
C GLY A 83 -15.66 -13.32 1.00
N LEU A 84 -15.16 -13.97 -0.06
CA LEU A 84 -13.71 -14.15 -0.27
C LEU A 84 -12.97 -12.81 -0.37
N VAL A 85 -13.50 -11.86 -1.14
CA VAL A 85 -12.93 -10.51 -1.26
C VAL A 85 -12.86 -9.84 0.12
N SER A 86 -13.91 -9.96 0.93
CA SER A 86 -13.95 -9.36 2.28
C SER A 86 -12.91 -9.97 3.22
N ILE A 87 -12.85 -11.31 3.32
CA ILE A 87 -11.87 -12.01 4.17
C ILE A 87 -10.45 -11.64 3.76
N TRP A 88 -10.14 -11.73 2.46
CA TRP A 88 -8.80 -11.41 1.98
C TRP A 88 -8.46 -9.93 2.06
N SER A 89 -9.46 -9.04 1.99
CA SER A 89 -9.26 -7.62 2.25
C SER A 89 -8.88 -7.33 3.70
N CYS A 90 -9.38 -8.12 4.67
CA CYS A 90 -8.92 -8.04 6.05
C CYS A 90 -7.42 -8.40 6.16
N PHE A 91 -7.02 -9.55 5.61
CA PHE A 91 -5.61 -9.95 5.57
C PHE A 91 -4.72 -8.97 4.80
N GLY A 92 -5.25 -8.42 3.71
CA GLY A 92 -4.60 -7.36 2.94
C GLY A 92 -4.32 -6.14 3.80
N ARG A 93 -5.30 -5.69 4.60
CA ARG A 93 -5.13 -4.54 5.49
C ARG A 93 -4.10 -4.78 6.60
N LEU A 94 -4.08 -5.99 7.17
CA LEU A 94 -3.07 -6.38 8.16
C LEU A 94 -1.67 -6.33 7.54
N THR A 95 -1.49 -7.01 6.41
CA THR A 95 -0.18 -7.04 5.73
C THR A 95 0.24 -5.68 5.22
N GLY A 96 -0.67 -4.89 4.63
CA GLY A 96 -0.40 -3.54 4.14
C GLY A 96 -0.18 -2.51 5.25
N GLY A 97 -0.57 -2.80 6.50
CA GLY A 97 -0.22 -1.98 7.65
C GLY A 97 1.21 -2.26 8.13
N PHE A 98 1.54 -3.53 8.38
CA PHE A 98 2.82 -3.91 8.99
C PHE A 98 3.99 -4.06 8.02
N LEU A 99 3.74 -4.57 6.81
CA LEU A 99 4.81 -4.89 5.85
C LEU A 99 5.58 -3.65 5.35
N PRO A 100 4.93 -2.52 5.02
CA PRO A 100 5.65 -1.31 4.63
C PRO A 100 6.55 -0.77 5.74
N ASP A 101 6.19 -0.93 7.01
CA ASP A 101 7.04 -0.51 8.13
C ASP A 101 8.31 -1.38 8.23
N ILE A 102 8.16 -2.69 8.03
CA ILE A 102 9.31 -3.61 7.98
C ILE A 102 10.21 -3.30 6.78
N LEU A 103 9.61 -2.98 5.63
CA LEU A 103 10.32 -2.61 4.41
C LEU A 103 11.04 -1.26 4.56
N LEU A 104 10.43 -0.30 5.26
CA LEU A 104 11.04 0.99 5.59
C LEU A 104 12.29 0.81 6.45
N LYS A 105 12.26 -0.10 7.44
CA LYS A 105 13.46 -0.47 8.23
C LYS A 105 14.58 -1.09 7.38
N LYS A 106 14.25 -1.63 6.21
CA LYS A 106 15.20 -2.18 5.23
C LYS A 106 15.61 -1.16 4.15
N GLY A 107 15.18 0.10 4.28
CA GLY A 107 15.51 1.18 3.34
C GLY A 107 14.63 1.24 2.10
N VAL A 108 13.51 0.52 2.04
CA VAL A 108 12.56 0.58 0.92
C VAL A 108 11.54 1.69 1.18
N PRO A 109 11.45 2.72 0.32
CA PRO A 109 10.47 3.79 0.48
C PRO A 109 9.03 3.27 0.39
N ARG A 110 8.12 3.79 1.24
CA ARG A 110 6.69 3.39 1.21
C ARG A 110 6.01 3.56 -0.16
N PRO A 111 6.31 4.59 -0.99
CA PRO A 111 5.75 4.69 -2.34
C PRO A 111 6.06 3.51 -3.25
N VAL A 112 7.19 2.81 -3.05
CA VAL A 112 7.53 1.59 -3.80
C VAL A 112 6.56 0.47 -3.45
N SER A 113 6.20 0.33 -2.17
CA SER A 113 5.19 -0.63 -1.71
C SER A 113 3.82 -0.35 -2.32
N LEU A 114 3.45 0.93 -2.49
CA LEU A 114 2.21 1.32 -3.18
C LEU A 114 2.25 0.92 -4.67
N CYS A 115 3.34 1.21 -5.37
CA CYS A 115 3.51 0.82 -6.77
C CYS A 115 3.44 -0.70 -6.95
N PHE A 116 4.02 -1.45 -6.02
CA PHE A 116 3.94 -2.91 -5.98
C PHE A 116 2.49 -3.39 -5.82
N SER A 117 1.72 -2.79 -4.91
CA SER A 117 0.29 -3.11 -4.75
C SER A 117 -0.52 -2.83 -6.02
N THR A 118 -0.28 -1.70 -6.71
CA THR A 118 -0.92 -1.40 -8.00
C THR A 118 -0.53 -2.39 -9.10
N GLY A 119 0.73 -2.82 -9.16
CA GLY A 119 1.19 -3.88 -10.07
C GLY A 119 0.49 -5.22 -9.80
N MET A 120 0.31 -5.58 -8.53
CA MET A 120 -0.42 -6.78 -8.13
C MET A 120 -1.92 -6.71 -8.48
N ILE A 121 -2.55 -5.53 -8.41
CA ILE A 121 -3.92 -5.31 -8.91
C ILE A 121 -3.98 -5.61 -10.42
N SER A 122 -2.99 -5.15 -11.19
CA SER A 122 -2.91 -5.41 -12.64
C SER A 122 -2.75 -6.91 -12.95
N ILE A 123 -1.90 -7.63 -12.21
CA ILE A 123 -1.78 -9.10 -12.32
C ILE A 123 -3.13 -9.77 -12.02
N THR A 124 -3.87 -9.26 -11.03
CA THR A 124 -5.18 -9.81 -10.68
C THR A 124 -6.19 -9.70 -11.82
N HIS A 125 -6.16 -8.62 -12.60
CA HIS A 125 -6.99 -8.52 -13.82
C HIS A 125 -6.65 -9.61 -14.85
N LEU A 126 -5.39 -9.99 -15.00
CA LEU A 126 -4.98 -11.08 -15.88
C LEU A 126 -5.51 -12.43 -15.37
N VAL A 127 -5.47 -12.65 -14.06
CA VAL A 127 -6.03 -13.86 -13.43
C VAL A 127 -7.55 -13.92 -13.61
N LEU A 128 -8.26 -12.81 -13.42
CA LEU A 128 -9.70 -12.74 -13.67
C LEU A 128 -10.03 -13.02 -15.14
N LYS A 129 -9.26 -12.48 -16.08
CA LYS A 129 -9.40 -12.74 -17.52
C LYS A 129 -9.20 -14.22 -17.87
N SER A 130 -8.33 -14.94 -17.16
CA SER A 130 -8.08 -16.38 -17.39
C SER A 130 -9.26 -17.28 -17.01
N GLY A 131 -10.29 -16.76 -16.34
CA GLY A 131 -11.41 -17.54 -15.83
C GLY A 131 -11.18 -18.12 -14.42
N ALA A 132 -10.01 -17.91 -13.82
CA ALA A 132 -9.67 -18.33 -12.46
C ALA A 132 -10.30 -17.43 -11.38
N ILE A 133 -11.63 -17.26 -11.42
CA ILE A 133 -12.36 -16.28 -10.59
C ILE A 133 -12.18 -16.47 -9.08
N ARG A 134 -12.05 -17.71 -8.61
CA ARG A 134 -11.77 -18.00 -7.19
C ARG A 134 -10.45 -17.37 -6.75
N LEU A 135 -9.38 -17.63 -7.50
CA LEU A 135 -8.06 -17.05 -7.24
C LEU A 135 -8.07 -15.53 -7.44
N GLY A 136 -8.73 -15.04 -8.50
CA GLY A 136 -8.87 -13.61 -8.75
C GLY A 136 -9.59 -12.86 -7.63
N SER A 137 -10.61 -13.46 -7.00
CA SER A 137 -11.34 -12.88 -5.87
C SER A 137 -10.48 -12.77 -4.61
N VAL A 138 -9.64 -13.79 -4.36
CA VAL A 138 -8.66 -13.81 -3.27
C VAL A 138 -7.60 -12.72 -3.48
N MET A 139 -7.00 -12.69 -4.68
CA MET A 139 -5.96 -11.74 -5.02
C MET A 139 -6.47 -10.29 -5.00
N ILE A 140 -7.65 -10.02 -5.55
CA ILE A 140 -8.19 -8.66 -5.62
C ILE A 140 -8.54 -8.15 -4.21
N GLY A 141 -9.12 -9.01 -3.37
CA GLY A 141 -9.41 -8.67 -1.97
C GLY A 141 -8.14 -8.31 -1.21
N PHE A 142 -7.12 -9.17 -1.29
CA PHE A 142 -5.84 -8.94 -0.63
C PHE A 142 -5.17 -7.64 -1.10
N CYS A 143 -5.00 -7.47 -2.41
CA CYS A 143 -4.31 -6.29 -2.95
C CYS A 143 -5.09 -4.99 -2.64
N TYR A 144 -6.41 -5.01 -2.77
CA TYR A 144 -7.27 -3.87 -2.42
C TYR A 144 -7.18 -3.51 -0.93
N GLY A 145 -7.17 -4.51 -0.05
CA GLY A 145 -7.00 -4.31 1.39
C GLY A 145 -5.64 -3.67 1.72
N SER A 146 -4.55 -4.21 1.15
CA SER A 146 -3.20 -3.68 1.37
C SER A 146 -3.07 -2.25 0.84
N TYR A 147 -3.61 -2.00 -0.35
CA TYR A 147 -3.58 -0.70 -1.01
C TYR A 147 -4.12 0.42 -0.12
N TRP A 148 -5.32 0.24 0.45
CA TRP A 148 -5.93 1.23 1.34
C TRP A 148 -5.25 1.37 2.71
N SER A 149 -4.54 0.34 3.18
CA SER A 149 -3.76 0.45 4.43
C SER A 149 -2.46 1.22 4.24
N ILE A 150 -1.88 1.20 3.04
CA ILE A 150 -0.61 1.86 2.72
C ILE A 150 -0.79 3.37 2.50
N THR A 151 -1.97 3.80 2.02
CA THR A 151 -2.23 5.19 1.65
C THR A 151 -2.07 6.19 2.79
N PRO A 152 -2.69 6.03 3.99
CA PRO A 152 -2.61 7.03 5.04
C PRO A 152 -1.16 7.30 5.49
N PRO A 153 -0.31 6.27 5.75
CA PRO A 153 1.09 6.48 6.08
C PRO A 153 1.88 7.23 4.99
N ILE A 154 1.67 6.91 3.70
CA ILE A 154 2.34 7.61 2.59
C ILE A 154 1.96 9.08 2.57
N THR A 155 0.66 9.38 2.65
CA THR A 155 0.18 10.76 2.63
C THR A 155 0.77 11.56 3.79
N SER A 156 0.82 10.99 5.00
CA SER A 156 1.43 11.67 6.15
C SER A 156 2.94 11.84 6.03
N GLU A 157 3.64 10.89 5.39
CA GLU A 157 5.09 10.96 5.22
C GLU A 157 5.49 12.05 4.22
N ILE A 158 4.70 12.24 3.16
CA ILE A 158 5.03 13.14 2.05
C ILE A 158 4.52 14.57 2.29
N PHE A 159 3.30 14.73 2.81
CA PHE A 159 2.67 16.03 2.97
C PHE A 159 2.64 16.55 4.41
N GLY A 160 3.09 15.75 5.39
CA GLY A 160 3.08 16.11 6.80
C GLY A 160 1.75 15.84 7.49
N LEU A 161 1.70 16.10 8.80
CA LEU A 161 0.58 15.76 9.67
C LEU A 161 -0.36 16.94 9.96
N THR A 162 0.11 18.18 9.81
CA THR A 162 -0.60 19.40 10.24
C THR A 162 -1.95 19.61 9.54
N HIS A 163 -2.04 19.30 8.24
CA HIS A 163 -3.29 19.30 7.48
C HIS A 163 -3.61 17.93 6.89
N PHE A 164 -3.31 16.85 7.64
CA PHE A 164 -3.42 15.48 7.16
C PHE A 164 -4.82 15.14 6.63
N ALA A 165 -5.88 15.41 7.39
CA ALA A 165 -7.23 15.04 6.99
C ALA A 165 -7.68 15.71 5.68
N ALA A 166 -7.33 16.99 5.49
CA ALA A 166 -7.66 17.75 4.28
C ALA A 166 -6.83 17.26 3.09
N THR A 167 -5.55 17.00 3.29
CA THR A 167 -4.61 16.51 2.27
C THR A 167 -4.94 15.07 1.84
N TYR A 168 -5.24 14.20 2.80
CA TYR A 168 -5.66 12.82 2.54
C TYR A 168 -6.92 12.78 1.69
N LYS A 169 -7.94 13.57 2.06
CA LYS A 169 -9.19 13.67 1.30
C LYS A 169 -8.99 14.27 -0.11
N THR A 170 -7.95 15.06 -0.34
CA THR A 170 -7.65 15.58 -1.68
C THR A 170 -6.87 14.60 -2.54
N VAL A 171 -6.11 13.68 -1.93
CA VAL A 171 -5.35 12.63 -2.63
C VAL A 171 -6.22 11.42 -2.99
N THR A 172 -7.22 11.08 -2.17
CA THR A 172 -8.10 9.91 -2.34
C THR A 172 -9.46 10.27 -2.92
#